data_AF-K3ZCT0-F1
#
_entry.id   AF-K3ZCT0-F1
#
_cell.length_a   1.000
_cell.length_b   1.000
_cell.length_c   1.000
_cell.angle_alpha   90.00
_cell.angle_beta   90.00
_cell.angle_gamma   90.00
#
_symmetry.space_group_name_H-M   'P 1'
#
loop_
_entity.id
_entity.type
_entity.pdbx_description
1 polymer ?
#
loop_
_entity_poly.entity_id
_entity_poly.type
_entity_poly.pdbx_seq_one_letter_code
_entity_poly.pdbx_strand_id
1 'polypeptide(L)'
;MAVSDVAFQSVWRSNCAAEFSVILNRVRRRPRRLYISVDQEFCGGASVNPLHWPQDPENWYDYLSTFVHAGDVLQIGLALALEQPPGVPPEPVMARSYHPDTITFLLGHGHDLTRHKNEGVLPELACAALLRELPFGDPSVTWIWYHGDKDVAFLFKLLQRSGRLPPERHSFLQLVHDKLPSLYDVKVMAQVVQSGYKGGLRRPAGMVRVERIGNAHQASSDAILTMACFSELCKRCVHAKLLCRRGLLSGLEQIHPAVLNARSIDDKRQHMVVEVKSWNFDDEARRITELVPNNFSTIMCDVTLPGLSSPSLLTSDARREYELVKGALTQRVEDIGEVILGFANAEGLLGWGCLWKFSFDLGDAFSEDGMPTLKQQCAPASKFWALMAACGALHHPGTMWLSCHGGYGFAWMINFFLSPLPLPKKLDDYVQMRAALWPSLYDVALIAHWCADVQFRAPGCKGKLLDLARSLTVPVAEDLTSSSIDGVDRALLLLKCFRKVSALPEFSCVQWP
;
A
#
# COMPACT_ATOMS: atom_id res chain seq x y z
N MET A 1 -13.01 25.36 15.51
CA MET A 1 -13.05 26.58 14.68
C MET A 1 -14.48 27.08 14.67
N ALA A 2 -14.69 28.39 14.63
CA ALA A 2 -15.99 28.93 14.22
C ALA A 2 -16.15 28.73 12.70
N VAL A 3 -17.38 28.67 12.22
CA VAL A 3 -17.70 28.42 10.79
C VAL A 3 -17.47 29.67 9.92
N SER A 4 -17.23 30.84 10.54
CA SER A 4 -17.17 32.17 9.93
C SER A 4 -15.98 32.43 8.99
N ASP A 5 -14.85 31.75 9.19
CA ASP A 5 -13.56 32.23 8.66
C ASP A 5 -13.13 31.51 7.37
N VAL A 6 -13.90 30.54 6.89
CA VAL A 6 -13.57 29.78 5.69
C VAL A 6 -14.14 30.46 4.45
N ALA A 7 -13.23 30.83 3.57
CA ALA A 7 -13.54 31.44 2.30
C ALA A 7 -13.11 30.54 1.14
N PHE A 8 -13.95 30.47 0.12
CA PHE A 8 -13.54 30.02 -1.20
C PHE A 8 -12.75 31.14 -1.89
N GLN A 9 -12.04 30.80 -2.97
CA GLN A 9 -11.66 31.70 -4.06
C GLN A 9 -11.97 30.92 -5.35
N SER A 10 -12.47 31.59 -6.38
CA SER A 10 -12.70 30.96 -7.69
C SER A 10 -11.81 31.61 -8.74
N VAL A 11 -11.40 30.83 -9.74
CA VAL A 11 -10.20 31.10 -10.55
C VAL A 11 -10.44 30.80 -12.03
N TRP A 12 -10.31 31.81 -12.90
CA TRP A 12 -10.77 31.78 -14.31
C TRP A 12 -9.89 32.63 -15.22
N ARG A 13 -10.20 32.77 -16.51
CA ARG A 13 -9.26 33.37 -17.48
C ARG A 13 -8.87 34.81 -17.14
N SER A 14 -9.75 35.53 -16.45
CA SER A 14 -9.60 36.85 -15.86
C SER A 14 -8.45 36.95 -14.83
N ASN A 15 -8.42 36.07 -13.83
CA ASN A 15 -7.54 36.17 -12.65
C ASN A 15 -6.57 34.99 -12.47
N CYS A 16 -6.66 33.92 -13.25
CA CYS A 16 -5.94 32.67 -13.02
C CYS A 16 -4.42 32.83 -12.88
N ALA A 17 -3.77 33.71 -13.63
CA ALA A 17 -2.34 33.98 -13.46
C ALA A 17 -1.97 34.50 -12.06
N ALA A 18 -2.83 35.32 -11.44
CA ALA A 18 -2.64 35.82 -10.08
C ALA A 18 -2.93 34.72 -9.05
N GLU A 19 -4.09 34.07 -9.14
CA GLU A 19 -4.51 33.07 -8.15
C GLU A 19 -3.64 31.80 -8.18
N PHE A 20 -3.21 31.35 -9.36
CA PHE A 20 -2.22 30.28 -9.49
C PHE A 20 -0.89 30.70 -8.86
N SER A 21 -0.47 31.96 -9.02
CA SER A 21 0.73 32.47 -8.34
C SER A 21 0.57 32.48 -6.82
N VAL A 22 -0.62 32.79 -6.27
CA VAL A 22 -0.90 32.70 -4.82
C VAL A 22 -0.81 31.25 -4.34
N ILE A 23 -1.47 30.31 -5.03
CA ILE A 23 -1.45 28.89 -4.69
C ILE A 23 -0.02 28.35 -4.74
N LEU A 24 0.71 28.57 -5.84
CA LEU A 24 2.06 28.06 -6.01
C LEU A 24 3.06 28.70 -5.04
N ASN A 25 2.89 29.97 -4.66
CA ASN A 25 3.71 30.57 -3.60
C ASN A 25 3.45 29.92 -2.22
N ARG A 26 2.21 29.59 -1.87
CA ARG A 26 1.89 28.83 -0.65
C ARG A 26 2.48 27.41 -0.69
N VAL A 27 2.34 26.73 -1.82
CA VAL A 27 2.90 25.39 -2.06
C VAL A 27 4.43 25.40 -1.91
N ARG A 28 5.13 26.32 -2.58
CA ARG A 28 6.61 26.40 -2.60
C ARG A 28 7.22 26.87 -1.28
N ARG A 29 6.51 27.64 -0.46
CA ARG A 29 6.98 28.15 0.85
C ARG A 29 6.57 27.29 2.06
N ARG A 30 6.13 26.04 1.84
CA ARG A 30 5.71 25.14 2.93
C ARG A 30 6.87 24.79 3.89
N PRO A 31 6.67 24.80 5.23
CA PRO A 31 7.76 24.58 6.18
C PRO A 31 8.08 23.11 6.46
N ARG A 32 7.10 22.19 6.37
CA ARG A 32 7.31 20.74 6.62
C ARG A 32 6.40 19.81 5.83
N ARG A 33 5.08 19.85 6.07
CA ARG A 33 4.09 18.95 5.47
C ARG A 33 2.94 19.77 4.89
N LEU A 34 2.42 19.36 3.74
CA LEU A 34 1.29 19.99 3.07
C LEU A 34 0.18 18.97 2.87
N TYR A 35 -1.06 19.37 3.11
CA TYR A 35 -2.24 18.59 2.76
C TYR A 35 -2.98 19.30 1.63
N ILE A 36 -3.33 18.57 0.57
CA ILE A 36 -4.14 19.07 -0.55
C ILE A 36 -5.34 18.14 -0.67
N SER A 37 -6.54 18.64 -0.36
CA SER A 37 -7.75 17.94 -0.74
C SER A 37 -8.21 18.42 -2.10
N VAL A 38 -8.63 17.49 -2.93
CA VAL A 38 -9.09 17.73 -4.30
C VAL A 38 -10.44 17.05 -4.49
N ASP A 39 -11.28 17.67 -5.29
CA ASP A 39 -12.61 17.20 -5.71
C ASP A 39 -12.89 17.83 -7.09
N GLN A 40 -13.69 17.18 -7.96
CA GLN A 40 -13.99 17.72 -9.29
C GLN A 40 -15.45 17.51 -9.67
N GLU A 41 -16.06 18.56 -10.24
CA GLU A 41 -17.29 18.42 -11.00
C GLU A 41 -16.92 18.21 -12.47
N PHE A 42 -17.50 17.20 -13.12
CA PHE A 42 -17.16 16.78 -14.48
C PHE A 42 -18.39 16.36 -15.27
N CYS A 43 -18.30 16.48 -16.59
CA CYS A 43 -19.35 16.09 -17.52
C CYS A 43 -18.99 14.78 -18.23
N GLY A 44 -19.85 13.77 -18.13
CA GLY A 44 -19.71 12.54 -18.92
C GLY A 44 -20.02 12.78 -20.39
N GLY A 45 -19.31 12.09 -21.29
CA GLY A 45 -19.63 12.10 -22.73
C GLY A 45 -20.99 11.47 -23.03
N ALA A 46 -21.64 11.85 -24.13
CA ALA A 46 -22.98 11.35 -24.48
C ALA A 46 -23.04 9.84 -24.76
N SER A 47 -21.90 9.15 -24.92
CA SER A 47 -21.79 7.72 -25.17
C SER A 47 -21.57 6.86 -23.91
N VAL A 48 -21.47 7.44 -22.71
CA VAL A 48 -21.20 6.70 -21.46
C VAL A 48 -22.36 6.80 -20.49
N ASN A 49 -22.76 5.67 -19.91
CA ASN A 49 -23.80 5.60 -18.89
C ASN A 49 -23.22 6.00 -17.52
N PRO A 50 -23.59 7.16 -16.93
CA PRO A 50 -23.01 7.62 -15.66
C PRO A 50 -23.41 6.76 -14.45
N LEU A 51 -24.47 5.96 -14.57
CA LEU A 51 -25.00 5.07 -13.53
C LEU A 51 -24.44 3.64 -13.60
N HIS A 52 -23.60 3.32 -14.60
CA HIS A 52 -22.97 2.01 -14.67
C HIS A 52 -21.95 1.84 -13.53
N TRP A 53 -21.98 0.67 -12.88
CA TRP A 53 -21.15 0.39 -11.70
C TRP A 53 -20.60 -1.06 -11.69
N PRO A 54 -19.49 -1.34 -12.38
CA PRO A 54 -18.78 -2.62 -12.29
C PRO A 54 -18.47 -3.04 -10.85
N GLN A 55 -18.27 -4.35 -10.65
CA GLN A 55 -18.01 -4.93 -9.31
C GLN A 55 -16.60 -5.50 -9.15
N ASP A 56 -15.88 -5.70 -10.26
CA ASP A 56 -14.48 -6.11 -10.29
C ASP A 56 -13.56 -4.94 -10.72
N PRO A 57 -12.27 -4.93 -10.32
CA PRO A 57 -11.38 -3.80 -10.59
C PRO A 57 -11.04 -3.55 -12.06
N GLU A 58 -11.05 -4.58 -12.94
CA GLU A 58 -10.63 -4.41 -14.34
C GLU A 58 -11.75 -3.79 -15.17
N ASN A 59 -12.96 -4.35 -15.13
CA ASN A 59 -14.12 -3.73 -15.76
C ASN A 59 -14.42 -2.34 -15.16
N TRP A 60 -14.08 -2.12 -13.88
CA TRP A 60 -14.10 -0.78 -13.29
C TRP A 60 -13.16 0.18 -14.02
N TYR A 61 -11.91 -0.23 -14.21
CA TYR A 61 -10.91 0.61 -14.88
C TYR A 61 -11.24 0.85 -16.35
N ASP A 62 -11.74 -0.14 -17.09
CA ASP A 62 -12.17 0.02 -18.48
C ASP A 62 -13.33 1.02 -18.61
N TYR A 63 -14.33 0.93 -17.72
CA TYR A 63 -15.43 1.90 -17.64
C TYR A 63 -14.91 3.30 -17.25
N LEU A 64 -14.06 3.40 -16.23
CA LEU A 64 -13.46 4.65 -15.76
C LEU A 64 -12.65 5.33 -16.88
N SER A 65 -11.82 4.57 -17.59
CA SER A 65 -10.99 5.05 -18.70
C SER A 65 -11.87 5.54 -19.86
N THR A 66 -12.91 4.77 -20.22
CA THR A 66 -13.89 5.16 -21.24
C THR A 66 -14.66 6.44 -20.85
N PHE A 67 -15.12 6.53 -19.60
CA PHE A 67 -15.83 7.69 -19.06
C PHE A 67 -14.94 8.94 -19.08
N VAL A 68 -13.68 8.80 -18.64
CA VAL A 68 -12.72 9.89 -18.55
C VAL A 68 -12.23 10.34 -19.92
N HIS A 69 -12.02 9.45 -20.89
CA HIS A 69 -11.66 9.86 -22.26
C HIS A 69 -12.81 10.61 -22.94
N ALA A 70 -14.06 10.13 -22.78
CA ALA A 70 -15.25 10.71 -23.40
C ALA A 70 -15.78 11.99 -22.72
N GLY A 71 -15.50 12.18 -21.43
CA GLY A 71 -15.92 13.35 -20.65
C GLY A 71 -14.84 14.43 -20.48
N ASP A 72 -15.19 15.51 -19.78
CA ASP A 72 -14.26 16.59 -19.41
C ASP A 72 -14.57 17.17 -18.02
N VAL A 73 -13.58 17.82 -17.43
CA VAL A 73 -13.73 18.53 -16.14
C VAL A 73 -14.43 19.87 -16.33
N LEU A 74 -15.36 20.18 -15.43
CA LEU A 74 -16.05 21.47 -15.32
C LEU A 74 -15.45 22.34 -14.22
N GLN A 75 -15.25 21.79 -13.03
CA GLN A 75 -14.70 22.51 -11.88
C GLN A 75 -13.63 21.66 -11.19
N ILE A 76 -12.53 22.28 -10.79
CA ILE A 76 -11.54 21.67 -9.87
C ILE A 76 -11.61 22.42 -8.54
N GLY A 77 -11.92 21.72 -7.47
CA GLY A 77 -11.82 22.21 -6.10
C GLY A 77 -10.46 21.89 -5.52
N LEU A 78 -9.76 22.87 -4.95
CA LEU A 78 -8.50 22.68 -4.22
C LEU A 78 -8.63 23.28 -2.81
N ALA A 79 -8.52 22.44 -1.78
CA ALA A 79 -8.42 22.86 -0.39
C ALA A 79 -7.01 22.57 0.13
N LEU A 80 -6.19 23.60 0.29
CA LEU A 80 -4.83 23.48 0.80
C LEU A 80 -4.82 23.75 2.32
N ALA A 81 -4.39 22.76 3.11
CA ALA A 81 -4.17 22.95 4.54
C ALA A 81 -2.67 23.03 4.86
N LEU A 82 -2.25 24.26 5.10
CA LEU A 82 -1.20 24.65 6.03
C LEU A 82 -1.91 25.28 7.25
N GLU A 83 -1.20 25.66 8.31
CA GLU A 83 -1.82 26.35 9.45
C GLU A 83 -2.40 27.73 9.02
N GLN A 84 -3.60 28.08 9.51
CA GLN A 84 -4.59 29.03 8.93
C GLN A 84 -4.38 30.52 9.33
N PRO A 85 -5.16 31.57 8.85
CA PRO A 85 -6.40 31.65 8.01
C PRO A 85 -6.32 32.63 6.77
N PRO A 86 -7.30 33.54 6.40
CA PRO A 86 -8.50 33.35 5.51
C PRO A 86 -8.70 34.29 4.23
N GLY A 87 -9.66 33.98 3.29
CA GLY A 87 -10.23 34.84 2.15
C GLY A 87 -10.22 34.25 0.68
N VAL A 88 -11.03 34.58 -0.38
CA VAL A 88 -12.39 35.23 -0.66
C VAL A 88 -12.92 34.99 -2.15
N PRO A 89 -14.24 34.93 -2.54
CA PRO A 89 -14.76 34.35 -3.85
C PRO A 89 -15.84 35.19 -4.68
N PRO A 90 -16.67 34.67 -5.66
CA PRO A 90 -16.52 33.88 -6.95
C PRO A 90 -17.43 34.35 -8.19
N GLU A 91 -17.46 33.82 -9.45
CA GLU A 91 -16.53 33.02 -10.28
C GLU A 91 -17.14 32.29 -11.62
N PRO A 92 -16.49 32.10 -12.83
CA PRO A 92 -16.85 31.32 -14.12
C PRO A 92 -17.01 29.72 -14.43
N VAL A 93 -16.26 29.04 -15.39
CA VAL A 93 -16.68 28.23 -16.64
C VAL A 93 -16.39 26.70 -17.01
N MET A 94 -17.15 26.15 -18.03
CA MET A 94 -17.24 24.82 -18.80
C MET A 94 -16.56 24.81 -20.24
N ALA A 95 -16.87 24.13 -21.39
CA ALA A 95 -18.04 23.37 -21.99
C ALA A 95 -17.73 22.43 -23.23
N ARG A 96 -18.59 21.41 -23.52
CA ARG A 96 -18.78 20.61 -24.79
C ARG A 96 -20.19 19.95 -24.85
N SER A 97 -20.46 19.04 -25.79
CA SER A 97 -21.67 18.17 -25.81
C SER A 97 -21.53 16.98 -24.86
N TYR A 98 -22.42 16.87 -23.88
CA TYR A 98 -22.32 15.93 -22.76
C TYR A 98 -23.61 15.13 -22.51
N HIS A 99 -23.55 14.12 -21.64
CA HIS A 99 -24.70 13.31 -21.24
C HIS A 99 -25.81 14.17 -20.59
N PRO A 100 -27.09 14.08 -21.03
CA PRO A 100 -28.17 14.94 -20.53
C PRO A 100 -28.34 14.93 -19.02
N ASP A 101 -28.22 13.76 -18.39
CA ASP A 101 -28.35 13.60 -16.94
C ASP A 101 -27.30 14.42 -16.17
N THR A 102 -26.05 14.47 -16.65
CA THR A 102 -24.98 15.21 -16.00
C THR A 102 -25.17 16.72 -16.17
N ILE A 103 -25.59 17.17 -17.36
CA ILE A 103 -26.01 18.57 -17.59
C ILE A 103 -27.16 18.96 -16.63
N THR A 104 -28.18 18.12 -16.53
CA THR A 104 -29.37 18.35 -15.69
C THR A 104 -29.00 18.39 -14.21
N PHE A 105 -28.13 17.48 -13.78
CA PHE A 105 -27.60 17.43 -12.41
C PHE A 105 -26.83 18.72 -12.05
N LEU A 106 -25.93 19.18 -12.92
CA LEU A 106 -25.11 20.36 -12.68
C LEU A 106 -25.95 21.66 -12.66
N LEU A 107 -26.89 21.81 -13.59
CA LEU A 107 -27.88 22.90 -13.57
C LEU A 107 -28.70 22.88 -12.28
N GLY A 108 -29.13 21.70 -11.83
CA GLY A 108 -29.88 21.51 -10.58
C GLY A 108 -29.11 21.91 -9.30
N HIS A 109 -27.77 21.96 -9.37
CA HIS A 109 -26.89 22.41 -8.26
C HIS A 109 -26.32 23.82 -8.46
N GLY A 110 -26.87 24.60 -9.41
CA GLY A 110 -26.57 26.02 -9.56
C GLY A 110 -25.30 26.34 -10.34
N HIS A 111 -24.80 25.42 -11.17
CA HIS A 111 -23.77 25.73 -12.16
C HIS A 111 -24.41 26.51 -13.33
N ASP A 112 -24.07 27.79 -13.49
CA ASP A 112 -24.59 28.63 -14.58
C ASP A 112 -23.95 28.18 -15.89
N LEU A 113 -24.52 27.24 -16.63
CA LEU A 113 -23.86 26.68 -17.81
C LEU A 113 -23.55 27.69 -18.97
N THR A 114 -23.95 28.98 -18.88
CA THR A 114 -23.71 30.02 -19.90
C THR A 114 -22.72 31.10 -19.47
N ARG A 115 -22.77 31.62 -18.23
CA ARG A 115 -21.56 32.18 -17.57
C ARG A 115 -20.59 31.07 -17.19
N HIS A 116 -20.89 29.83 -17.54
CA HIS A 116 -19.95 28.75 -17.72
C HIS A 116 -19.63 28.46 -19.20
N LYS A 117 -19.76 29.40 -20.14
CA LYS A 117 -19.31 29.22 -21.55
C LYS A 117 -18.09 30.06 -21.98
N ASN A 118 -17.89 31.26 -21.42
CA ASN A 118 -17.10 32.30 -22.11
C ASN A 118 -15.73 32.61 -21.48
N GLU A 119 -15.65 32.68 -20.15
CA GLU A 119 -14.57 33.30 -19.34
C GLU A 119 -13.56 32.31 -18.68
N GLY A 120 -13.65 31.01 -18.94
CA GLY A 120 -12.95 29.98 -18.12
C GLY A 120 -11.47 29.78 -18.37
N VAL A 121 -10.77 29.26 -17.36
CA VAL A 121 -9.41 28.73 -17.58
C VAL A 121 -9.51 27.63 -18.62
N LEU A 122 -8.73 27.73 -19.69
CA LEU A 122 -8.58 26.64 -20.65
C LEU A 122 -7.87 25.47 -19.94
N PRO A 123 -8.28 24.20 -20.13
CA PRO A 123 -7.66 23.06 -19.46
C PRO A 123 -6.14 22.98 -19.67
N GLU A 124 -5.65 23.42 -20.84
CA GLU A 124 -4.24 23.51 -21.20
C GLU A 124 -3.50 24.57 -20.36
N LEU A 125 -4.16 25.71 -20.11
CA LEU A 125 -3.63 26.80 -19.28
C LEU A 125 -3.65 26.41 -17.79
N ALA A 126 -4.70 25.78 -17.30
CA ALA A 126 -4.76 25.24 -15.94
C ALA A 126 -3.66 24.18 -15.74
N CYS A 127 -3.48 23.28 -16.71
CA CYS A 127 -2.45 22.27 -16.69
C CYS A 127 -1.04 22.86 -16.69
N ALA A 128 -0.75 23.81 -17.58
CA ALA A 128 0.57 24.39 -17.73
C ALA A 128 0.96 25.36 -16.61
N ALA A 129 0.03 26.18 -16.11
CA ALA A 129 0.31 27.27 -15.17
C ALA A 129 -0.03 26.95 -13.69
N LEU A 130 -0.74 25.85 -13.41
CA LEU A 130 -0.99 25.37 -12.05
C LEU A 130 -0.65 23.89 -11.88
N LEU A 131 -1.33 22.98 -12.60
CA LEU A 131 -1.31 21.57 -12.22
C LEU A 131 0.10 20.95 -12.34
N ARG A 132 0.84 21.24 -13.42
CA ARG A 132 2.23 20.74 -13.59
C ARG A 132 3.23 21.30 -12.57
N GLU A 133 2.88 22.40 -11.89
CA GLU A 133 3.68 23.02 -10.83
C GLU A 133 3.28 22.54 -9.42
N LEU A 134 2.26 21.66 -9.31
CA LEU A 134 1.91 21.00 -8.06
C LEU A 134 2.90 19.87 -7.73
N PRO A 135 3.15 19.60 -6.44
CA PRO A 135 4.25 18.76 -5.98
C PRO A 135 3.92 17.26 -6.03
N PHE A 136 3.63 16.74 -7.22
CA PHE A 136 3.45 15.30 -7.44
C PHE A 136 4.76 14.54 -7.21
N GLY A 137 4.67 13.38 -6.58
CA GLY A 137 5.82 12.54 -6.21
C GLY A 137 6.55 12.96 -4.92
N ASP A 138 6.17 14.07 -4.28
CA ASP A 138 6.76 14.49 -3.00
C ASP A 138 6.08 13.77 -1.81
N PRO A 139 6.79 12.92 -1.03
CA PRO A 139 6.22 12.20 0.11
C PRO A 139 5.90 13.11 1.32
N SER A 140 6.32 14.38 1.32
CA SER A 140 5.90 15.39 2.30
C SER A 140 4.50 15.96 2.04
N VAL A 141 3.90 15.62 0.89
CA VAL A 141 2.58 16.12 0.46
C VAL A 141 1.56 14.98 0.57
N THR A 142 0.49 15.23 1.30
CA THR A 142 -0.62 14.28 1.45
C THR A 142 -1.83 14.74 0.67
N TRP A 143 -2.19 13.95 -0.34
CA TRP A 143 -3.35 14.16 -1.20
C TRP A 143 -4.59 13.53 -0.58
N ILE A 144 -5.72 14.21 -0.63
CA ILE A 144 -6.96 13.78 0.02
C ILE A 144 -8.10 13.88 -0.99
N TRP A 145 -8.93 12.85 -1.06
CA TRP A 145 -10.03 12.73 -2.01
C TRP A 145 -11.27 12.20 -1.29
N TYR A 146 -12.45 12.35 -1.90
CA TYR A 146 -13.62 11.58 -1.53
C TYR A 146 -14.14 10.86 -2.77
N HIS A 147 -14.02 9.54 -2.80
CA HIS A 147 -14.35 8.75 -3.99
C HIS A 147 -13.49 9.10 -5.22
N GLY A 148 -12.19 9.27 -5.00
CA GLY A 148 -11.29 9.99 -5.91
C GLY A 148 -10.92 9.31 -7.21
N ASP A 149 -11.48 8.14 -7.56
CA ASP A 149 -11.05 7.38 -8.75
C ASP A 149 -11.29 8.16 -10.04
N LYS A 150 -12.44 8.85 -10.15
CA LYS A 150 -12.76 9.74 -11.29
C LYS A 150 -11.91 11.00 -11.29
N ASP A 151 -11.72 11.65 -10.14
CA ASP A 151 -10.98 12.91 -10.04
C ASP A 151 -9.48 12.72 -10.35
N VAL A 152 -8.87 11.66 -9.81
CA VAL A 152 -7.47 11.29 -10.08
C VAL A 152 -7.29 10.95 -11.56
N ALA A 153 -8.21 10.19 -12.14
CA ALA A 153 -8.17 9.84 -13.56
C ALA A 153 -8.34 11.08 -14.46
N PHE A 154 -9.27 11.99 -14.18
CA PHE A 154 -9.37 13.26 -14.92
C PHE A 154 -8.14 14.15 -14.76
N LEU A 155 -7.60 14.27 -13.54
CA LEU A 155 -6.36 15.01 -13.29
C LEU A 155 -5.18 14.43 -14.10
N PHE A 156 -5.05 13.12 -14.17
CA PHE A 156 -3.99 12.46 -14.93
C PHE A 156 -4.21 12.56 -16.45
N LYS A 157 -5.46 12.50 -16.94
CA LYS A 157 -5.81 12.83 -18.34
C LYS A 157 -5.28 14.21 -18.72
N LEU A 158 -5.46 15.21 -17.85
CA LEU A 158 -5.01 16.59 -18.08
C LEU A 158 -3.47 16.73 -18.03
N LEU A 159 -2.81 16.07 -17.07
CA LEU A 159 -1.35 16.15 -16.91
C LEU A 159 -0.58 15.45 -18.04
N GLN A 160 -1.08 14.29 -18.50
CA GLN A 160 -0.43 13.45 -19.51
C GLN A 160 -0.29 14.16 -20.87
N ARG A 161 0.89 14.06 -21.48
CA ARG A 161 1.19 14.70 -22.78
C ARG A 161 0.37 14.14 -23.95
N SER A 162 -0.15 12.92 -23.79
CA SER A 162 -1.02 12.23 -24.73
C SER A 162 -2.50 12.62 -24.62
N GLY A 163 -2.91 13.28 -23.53
CA GLY A 163 -4.33 13.43 -23.18
C GLY A 163 -5.04 12.11 -22.85
N ARG A 164 -4.29 11.03 -22.57
CA ARG A 164 -4.81 9.67 -22.32
C ARG A 164 -4.21 9.06 -21.06
N LEU A 165 -5.03 8.27 -20.38
CA LEU A 165 -4.59 7.35 -19.31
C LEU A 165 -3.78 6.17 -19.88
N PRO A 166 -3.00 5.46 -19.05
CA PRO A 166 -2.43 4.17 -19.42
C PRO A 166 -3.50 3.14 -19.85
N PRO A 167 -3.17 2.16 -20.70
CA PRO A 167 -4.15 1.18 -21.17
C PRO A 167 -4.62 0.22 -20.07
N GLU A 168 -3.70 -0.23 -19.22
CA GLU A 168 -3.97 -1.24 -18.19
C GLU A 168 -4.15 -0.60 -16.81
N ARG A 169 -5.03 -1.19 -15.97
CA ARG A 169 -5.23 -0.77 -14.57
C ARG A 169 -3.93 -0.72 -13.78
N HIS A 170 -3.09 -1.75 -13.90
CA HIS A 170 -1.81 -1.83 -13.19
C HIS A 170 -0.89 -0.63 -13.54
N SER A 171 -0.75 -0.33 -14.82
CA SER A 171 0.01 0.81 -15.34
C SER A 171 -0.54 2.16 -14.85
N PHE A 172 -1.86 2.27 -14.65
CA PHE A 172 -2.48 3.44 -14.03
C PHE A 172 -2.24 3.52 -12.52
N LEU A 173 -2.39 2.41 -11.78
CA LEU A 173 -2.13 2.40 -10.34
C LEU A 173 -0.66 2.68 -10.00
N GLN A 174 0.28 2.20 -10.81
CA GLN A 174 1.69 2.59 -10.69
C GLN A 174 1.85 4.11 -10.83
N LEU A 175 1.25 4.72 -11.85
CA LEU A 175 1.23 6.18 -12.03
C LEU A 175 0.56 6.92 -10.85
N VAL A 176 -0.48 6.33 -10.24
CA VAL A 176 -1.13 6.86 -9.02
C VAL A 176 -0.15 6.89 -7.86
N HIS A 177 0.50 5.77 -7.54
CA HIS A 177 1.43 5.69 -6.41
C HIS A 177 2.70 6.53 -6.62
N ASP A 178 3.24 6.55 -7.85
CA ASP A 178 4.42 7.36 -8.23
C ASP A 178 4.17 8.87 -8.14
N LYS A 179 2.94 9.34 -8.37
CA LYS A 179 2.58 10.78 -8.35
C LYS A 179 1.91 11.21 -7.05
N LEU A 180 1.28 10.30 -6.32
CA LEU A 180 0.54 10.56 -5.09
C LEU A 180 1.03 9.64 -3.94
N PRO A 181 2.34 9.62 -3.61
CA PRO A 181 2.92 8.63 -2.68
C PRO A 181 2.35 8.69 -1.25
N SER A 182 1.73 9.80 -0.86
CA SER A 182 0.80 9.86 0.27
C SER A 182 -0.55 10.34 -0.25
N LEU A 183 -1.49 9.42 -0.45
CA LEU A 183 -2.88 9.72 -0.79
C LEU A 183 -3.83 9.04 0.20
N TYR A 184 -4.99 9.62 0.44
CA TYR A 184 -6.08 9.02 1.21
C TYR A 184 -7.43 9.34 0.57
N ASP A 185 -8.30 8.32 0.46
CA ASP A 185 -9.71 8.52 0.11
C ASP A 185 -10.56 8.45 1.39
N VAL A 186 -11.28 9.54 1.69
CA VAL A 186 -12.16 9.68 2.85
C VAL A 186 -13.32 8.69 2.83
N LYS A 187 -13.79 8.26 1.65
CA LYS A 187 -14.79 7.18 1.52
C LYS A 187 -14.24 5.83 1.98
N VAL A 188 -12.94 5.59 1.79
CA VAL A 188 -12.24 4.40 2.28
C VAL A 188 -11.96 4.52 3.78
N MET A 189 -11.45 5.67 4.25
CA MET A 189 -11.20 5.91 5.68
C MET A 189 -12.48 5.85 6.52
N ALA A 190 -13.63 6.29 6.00
CA ALA A 190 -14.91 6.21 6.70
C ALA A 190 -15.32 4.77 7.08
N GLN A 191 -14.81 3.74 6.38
CA GLN A 191 -15.07 2.34 6.72
C GLN A 191 -14.39 1.90 8.03
N VAL A 192 -13.38 2.65 8.52
CA VAL A 192 -12.77 2.45 9.85
C VAL A 192 -13.75 2.82 10.98
N VAL A 193 -14.67 3.75 10.72
CA VAL A 193 -15.72 4.17 11.66
C VAL A 193 -17.00 3.35 11.46
N GLN A 194 -17.38 3.09 10.20
CA GLN A 194 -18.59 2.33 9.86
C GLN A 194 -18.30 1.33 8.75
N SER A 195 -18.02 0.07 9.12
CA SER A 195 -17.75 -1.01 8.16
C SER A 195 -18.86 -1.12 7.10
N GLY A 196 -18.46 -1.48 5.87
CA GLY A 196 -19.36 -1.56 4.72
C GLY A 196 -20.02 -0.24 4.32
N TYR A 197 -19.48 0.91 4.73
CA TYR A 197 -20.04 2.23 4.39
C TYR A 197 -20.25 2.41 2.87
N LYS A 198 -21.48 2.80 2.51
CA LYS A 198 -21.93 3.24 1.18
C LYS A 198 -22.73 4.56 1.32
N GLY A 199 -22.51 5.50 0.40
CA GLY A 199 -23.17 6.81 0.38
C GLY A 199 -22.32 7.91 -0.27
N GLY A 200 -22.76 9.17 -0.11
CA GLY A 200 -22.03 10.40 -0.47
C GLY A 200 -21.48 11.15 0.76
N LEU A 201 -20.58 12.12 0.53
CA LEU A 201 -19.75 12.82 1.52
C LEU A 201 -20.49 13.38 2.75
N ARG A 202 -21.77 13.76 2.61
CA ARG A 202 -22.65 14.18 3.72
C ARG A 202 -22.70 13.16 4.87
N ARG A 203 -22.58 11.85 4.60
CA ARG A 203 -22.67 10.80 5.63
C ARG A 203 -21.39 10.70 6.48
N PRO A 204 -20.16 10.63 5.92
CA PRO A 204 -18.92 10.80 6.66
C PRO A 204 -18.88 12.08 7.49
N ALA A 205 -19.27 13.22 6.89
CA ALA A 205 -19.39 14.50 7.60
C ALA A 205 -20.29 14.39 8.84
N GLY A 206 -21.45 13.73 8.71
CA GLY A 206 -22.34 13.40 9.83
C GLY A 206 -21.69 12.48 10.88
N MET A 207 -20.97 11.43 10.48
CA MET A 207 -20.24 10.55 11.42
C MET A 207 -19.22 11.33 12.25
N VAL A 208 -18.47 12.24 11.61
CA VAL A 208 -17.46 13.05 12.28
C VAL A 208 -17.99 14.35 12.89
N ARG A 209 -19.29 14.66 12.75
CA ARG A 209 -19.92 15.92 13.19
C ARG A 209 -19.21 17.17 12.64
N VAL A 210 -18.88 17.14 11.35
CA VAL A 210 -18.36 18.28 10.59
C VAL A 210 -19.50 18.87 9.77
N GLU A 211 -19.68 20.19 9.85
CA GLU A 211 -20.67 20.91 9.05
C GLU A 211 -20.06 21.32 7.69
N ARG A 212 -20.90 21.39 6.65
CA ARG A 212 -20.49 21.87 5.34
C ARG A 212 -20.39 23.40 5.36
N ILE A 213 -19.33 23.92 4.74
CA ILE A 213 -19.20 25.33 4.37
C ILE A 213 -19.34 25.39 2.84
N GLY A 214 -20.13 26.32 2.31
CA GLY A 214 -20.49 26.37 0.88
C GLY A 214 -21.59 25.37 0.48
N ASN A 215 -21.92 25.34 -0.81
CA ASN A 215 -22.99 24.48 -1.35
C ASN A 215 -22.49 23.07 -1.64
N ALA A 216 -23.36 22.06 -1.51
CA ALA A 216 -23.04 20.72 -2.00
C ALA A 216 -23.03 20.67 -3.53
N HIS A 217 -22.18 19.82 -4.10
CA HIS A 217 -21.97 19.69 -5.55
C HIS A 217 -21.39 20.96 -6.18
N GLN A 218 -20.44 21.55 -5.44
CA GLN A 218 -19.49 22.54 -5.92
C GLN A 218 -18.12 22.12 -5.43
N ALA A 219 -17.21 21.82 -6.35
CA ALA A 219 -15.97 21.09 -6.05
C ALA A 219 -15.15 21.72 -4.91
N SER A 220 -15.08 23.05 -4.83
CA SER A 220 -14.36 23.73 -3.74
C SER A 220 -14.97 23.50 -2.35
N SER A 221 -16.29 23.33 -2.24
CA SER A 221 -16.98 23.00 -0.97
C SER A 221 -16.80 21.54 -0.60
N ASP A 222 -16.94 20.63 -1.56
CA ASP A 222 -16.75 19.20 -1.34
C ASP A 222 -15.27 18.87 -1.02
N ALA A 223 -14.30 19.54 -1.64
CA ALA A 223 -12.87 19.47 -1.26
C ALA A 223 -12.60 19.96 0.18
N ILE A 224 -13.23 21.08 0.62
CA ILE A 224 -13.07 21.56 2.00
C ILE A 224 -13.75 20.61 3.00
N LEU A 225 -14.93 20.09 2.69
CA LEU A 225 -15.63 19.14 3.54
C LEU A 225 -14.87 17.81 3.63
N THR A 226 -14.24 17.37 2.54
CA THR A 226 -13.35 16.21 2.47
C THR A 226 -12.09 16.41 3.34
N MET A 227 -11.40 17.54 3.22
CA MET A 227 -10.28 17.93 4.09
C MET A 227 -10.66 17.89 5.58
N ALA A 228 -11.82 18.46 5.92
CA ALA A 228 -12.32 18.50 7.30
C ALA A 228 -12.70 17.11 7.82
N CYS A 229 -13.31 16.26 6.99
CA CYS A 229 -13.59 14.86 7.32
C CYS A 229 -12.30 14.05 7.54
N PHE A 230 -11.30 14.20 6.66
CA PHE A 230 -9.98 13.60 6.83
C PHE A 230 -9.33 14.02 8.15
N SER A 231 -9.27 15.32 8.43
CA SER A 231 -8.68 15.87 9.66
C SER A 231 -9.33 15.26 10.91
N GLU A 232 -10.65 15.11 10.92
CA GLU A 232 -11.38 14.61 12.08
C GLU A 232 -11.32 13.08 12.22
N LEU A 233 -11.28 12.33 11.11
CA LEU A 233 -10.96 10.90 11.13
C LEU A 233 -9.54 10.66 11.69
N CYS A 234 -8.55 11.47 11.30
CA CYS A 234 -7.19 11.41 11.82
C CYS A 234 -7.06 11.68 13.33
N LYS A 235 -7.98 12.43 13.93
CA LYS A 235 -8.02 12.66 15.39
C LYS A 235 -8.72 11.53 16.17
N ARG A 236 -9.70 10.86 15.54
CA ARG A 236 -10.60 9.91 16.23
C ARG A 236 -10.24 8.44 16.04
N CYS A 237 -9.56 8.09 14.96
CA CYS A 237 -9.27 6.69 14.62
C CYS A 237 -7.84 6.29 14.99
N VAL A 238 -7.66 5.03 15.40
CA VAL A 238 -6.35 4.44 15.68
C VAL A 238 -5.46 4.52 14.43
N HIS A 239 -4.26 5.08 14.57
CA HIS A 239 -3.39 5.45 13.45
C HIS A 239 -3.11 4.29 12.46
N ALA A 240 -2.84 3.08 12.97
CA ALA A 240 -2.61 1.89 12.15
C ALA A 240 -3.79 1.55 11.21
N LYS A 241 -5.03 1.79 11.64
CA LYS A 241 -6.23 1.59 10.81
C LYS A 241 -6.36 2.58 9.67
N LEU A 242 -5.83 3.80 9.85
CA LEU A 242 -5.79 4.82 8.81
C LEU A 242 -4.66 4.55 7.83
N LEU A 243 -3.47 4.14 8.31
CA LEU A 243 -2.34 3.77 7.46
C LEU A 243 -2.70 2.69 6.44
N CYS A 244 -3.53 1.71 6.81
CA CYS A 244 -4.04 0.68 5.89
C CYS A 244 -4.94 1.20 4.76
N ARG A 245 -5.35 2.48 4.79
CA ARG A 245 -6.21 3.13 3.79
C ARG A 245 -5.47 4.23 3.02
N ARG A 246 -4.22 4.54 3.38
CA ARG A 246 -3.30 5.31 2.53
C ARG A 246 -3.14 4.57 1.20
N GLY A 247 -3.13 5.23 0.05
CA GLY A 247 -2.92 4.52 -1.23
C GLY A 247 -4.13 3.79 -1.80
N LEU A 248 -5.24 3.62 -1.06
CA LEU A 248 -6.46 3.00 -1.61
C LEU A 248 -7.45 4.07 -2.10
N LEU A 249 -7.84 4.03 -3.37
CA LEU A 249 -8.95 4.80 -3.93
C LEU A 249 -10.25 3.99 -3.86
N SER A 250 -11.38 4.67 -3.59
CA SER A 250 -12.70 4.04 -3.65
C SER A 250 -13.10 3.82 -5.10
N GLY A 251 -13.47 2.58 -5.45
CA GLY A 251 -13.75 2.16 -6.84
C GLY A 251 -12.63 1.32 -7.46
N LEU A 252 -11.38 1.50 -7.02
CA LEU A 252 -10.23 0.73 -7.50
C LEU A 252 -9.70 -0.23 -6.43
N GLU A 253 -8.63 0.13 -5.71
CA GLU A 253 -7.97 -0.72 -4.72
C GLU A 253 -8.90 -1.09 -3.55
N GLN A 254 -9.87 -0.22 -3.21
CA GLN A 254 -10.87 -0.54 -2.17
C GLN A 254 -11.71 -1.78 -2.49
N ILE A 255 -12.10 -1.98 -3.76
CA ILE A 255 -12.92 -3.13 -4.17
C ILE A 255 -12.05 -4.33 -4.58
N HIS A 256 -10.73 -4.23 -4.41
CA HIS A 256 -9.83 -5.29 -4.81
C HIS A 256 -10.07 -6.57 -4.00
N PRO A 257 -10.16 -7.75 -4.65
CA PRO A 257 -10.40 -9.01 -3.95
C PRO A 257 -9.40 -9.33 -2.83
N ALA A 258 -8.14 -8.88 -2.93
CA ALA A 258 -7.15 -9.04 -1.86
C ALA A 258 -7.53 -8.27 -0.58
N VAL A 259 -8.17 -7.09 -0.74
CA VAL A 259 -8.64 -6.22 0.34
C VAL A 259 -9.97 -6.69 0.91
N LEU A 260 -10.94 -7.04 0.06
CA LEU A 260 -12.25 -7.53 0.48
C LEU A 260 -12.17 -8.91 1.15
N ASN A 261 -11.28 -9.77 0.69
CA ASN A 261 -11.04 -11.08 1.28
C ASN A 261 -9.93 -11.09 2.35
N ALA A 262 -9.47 -9.92 2.80
CA ALA A 262 -8.46 -9.86 3.85
C ALA A 262 -8.97 -10.44 5.19
N ARG A 263 -8.11 -11.12 5.95
CA ARG A 263 -8.45 -11.79 7.22
C ARG A 263 -7.43 -11.47 8.31
N SER A 264 -7.87 -11.23 9.54
CA SER A 264 -6.94 -10.97 10.65
C SER A 264 -6.11 -12.21 10.96
N ILE A 265 -4.79 -12.04 11.18
CA ILE A 265 -3.90 -13.10 11.67
C ILE A 265 -4.37 -13.69 13.01
N ASP A 266 -5.23 -13.00 13.76
CA ASP A 266 -5.69 -13.45 15.07
C ASP A 266 -6.70 -14.62 15.00
N ASP A 267 -7.50 -14.74 13.93
CA ASP A 267 -8.38 -15.90 13.72
C ASP A 267 -7.80 -16.89 12.69
N LYS A 268 -7.08 -17.90 13.20
CA LYS A 268 -6.52 -19.00 12.40
C LYS A 268 -7.55 -19.76 11.55
N ARG A 269 -8.83 -19.76 11.92
CA ARG A 269 -9.87 -20.53 11.20
C ARG A 269 -10.24 -19.89 9.86
N GLN A 270 -9.76 -18.68 9.59
CA GLN A 270 -10.05 -17.93 8.37
C GLN A 270 -8.86 -17.88 7.40
N HIS A 271 -7.75 -18.59 7.67
CA HIS A 271 -6.57 -18.57 6.81
C HIS A 271 -6.53 -19.75 5.84
N MET A 272 -6.15 -19.49 4.60
CA MET A 272 -5.87 -20.52 3.60
C MET A 272 -4.36 -20.63 3.37
N VAL A 273 -3.83 -21.84 3.41
CA VAL A 273 -2.45 -22.12 3.01
C VAL A 273 -2.48 -22.59 1.56
N VAL A 274 -1.87 -21.80 0.68
CA VAL A 274 -1.77 -22.11 -0.75
C VAL A 274 -0.40 -22.72 -1.02
N GLU A 275 -0.34 -24.02 -1.31
CA GLU A 275 0.89 -24.60 -1.84
C GLU A 275 1.10 -24.15 -3.29
N VAL A 276 2.22 -23.46 -3.54
CA VAL A 276 2.59 -23.00 -4.88
C VAL A 276 3.50 -24.04 -5.53
N LYS A 277 3.00 -24.56 -6.66
CA LYS A 277 3.55 -25.64 -7.47
C LYS A 277 3.73 -25.15 -8.90
N SER A 278 4.41 -25.94 -9.73
CA SER A 278 4.66 -25.59 -11.14
C SER A 278 3.41 -25.22 -11.95
N TRP A 279 2.28 -25.89 -11.70
CA TRP A 279 1.03 -25.74 -12.46
C TRP A 279 0.12 -24.58 -12.03
N ASN A 280 0.17 -24.14 -10.77
CA ASN A 280 -0.60 -22.98 -10.28
C ASN A 280 0.28 -21.72 -10.09
N PHE A 281 1.59 -21.80 -10.36
CA PHE A 281 2.51 -20.69 -10.14
C PHE A 281 2.04 -19.39 -10.78
N ASP A 282 1.64 -19.41 -12.06
CA ASP A 282 1.31 -18.19 -12.81
C ASP A 282 -0.05 -17.58 -12.39
N ASP A 283 -0.89 -18.32 -11.67
CA ASP A 283 -2.13 -17.82 -11.06
C ASP A 283 -1.87 -17.17 -9.70
N GLU A 284 -1.09 -17.84 -8.84
CA GLU A 284 -0.70 -17.28 -7.54
C GLU A 284 0.28 -16.10 -7.69
N ALA A 285 1.15 -16.13 -8.71
CA ALA A 285 2.02 -15.00 -9.06
C ALA A 285 1.23 -13.74 -9.37
N ARG A 286 0.12 -13.85 -10.11
CA ARG A 286 -0.78 -12.72 -10.36
C ARG A 286 -1.38 -12.19 -9.05
N ARG A 287 -1.94 -13.07 -8.21
CA ARG A 287 -2.49 -12.69 -6.89
C ARG A 287 -1.46 -12.02 -5.98
N ILE A 288 -0.22 -12.51 -5.98
CA ILE A 288 0.89 -11.98 -5.17
C ILE A 288 1.38 -10.62 -5.69
N THR A 289 1.42 -10.43 -7.01
CA THR A 289 1.84 -9.16 -7.64
C THR A 289 0.95 -7.98 -7.23
N GLU A 290 -0.31 -8.25 -6.89
CA GLU A 290 -1.26 -7.23 -6.45
C GLU A 290 -1.16 -6.88 -4.95
N LEU A 291 -0.43 -7.65 -4.14
CA LEU A 291 -0.46 -7.52 -2.66
C LEU A 291 0.21 -6.23 -2.16
N VAL A 292 1.45 -5.97 -2.54
CA VAL A 292 2.17 -4.77 -2.08
C VAL A 292 1.51 -3.46 -2.55
N PRO A 293 1.04 -3.32 -3.82
CA PRO A 293 0.24 -2.16 -4.23
C PRO A 293 -1.04 -1.97 -3.40
N ASN A 294 -1.74 -3.05 -3.01
CA ASN A 294 -2.93 -3.00 -2.16
C ASN A 294 -2.62 -2.95 -0.64
N ASN A 295 -1.50 -2.33 -0.24
CA ASN A 295 -1.04 -2.14 1.15
C ASN A 295 -0.63 -3.39 1.95
N PHE A 296 -0.49 -4.56 1.35
CA PHE A 296 -0.02 -5.76 2.06
C PHE A 296 1.53 -5.83 2.07
N SER A 297 2.18 -4.73 2.44
CA SER A 297 3.64 -4.54 2.36
C SER A 297 4.43 -5.03 3.58
N THR A 298 3.79 -5.69 4.56
CA THR A 298 4.47 -6.38 5.67
C THR A 298 4.50 -7.88 5.39
N ILE A 299 5.66 -8.37 4.96
CA ILE A 299 5.89 -9.76 4.55
C ILE A 299 6.48 -10.53 5.73
N MET A 300 5.72 -11.47 6.29
CA MET A 300 6.24 -12.44 7.25
C MET A 300 6.84 -13.62 6.49
N CYS A 301 8.09 -13.98 6.81
CA CYS A 301 8.82 -15.05 6.14
C CYS A 301 9.29 -16.11 7.14
N ASP A 302 8.91 -17.36 6.89
CA ASP A 302 9.51 -18.55 7.50
C ASP A 302 10.23 -19.36 6.41
N VAL A 303 11.46 -19.82 6.70
CA VAL A 303 12.27 -20.64 5.79
C VAL A 303 12.61 -21.93 6.52
N THR A 304 12.09 -23.05 6.02
CA THR A 304 12.35 -24.40 6.56
C THR A 304 13.35 -25.12 5.67
N LEU A 305 14.48 -25.51 6.24
CA LEU A 305 15.50 -26.33 5.60
C LEU A 305 15.68 -27.60 6.45
N PRO A 306 15.18 -28.75 5.99
CA PRO A 306 15.32 -30.01 6.73
C PRO A 306 16.79 -30.50 6.68
N GLY A 307 17.14 -31.45 7.57
CA GLY A 307 18.50 -31.93 7.84
C GLY A 307 19.43 -30.93 8.54
N LEU A 308 19.36 -29.66 8.15
CA LEU A 308 20.22 -28.58 8.61
C LEU A 308 19.69 -27.98 9.92
N SER A 309 20.09 -28.61 11.03
CA SER A 309 19.99 -27.98 12.35
C SER A 309 20.76 -26.65 12.33
N SER A 310 20.03 -25.53 12.40
CA SER A 310 20.64 -24.19 12.46
C SER A 310 21.68 -24.18 13.58
N PRO A 311 22.97 -23.94 13.28
CA PRO A 311 24.01 -24.02 14.29
C PRO A 311 23.71 -22.99 15.37
N SER A 312 23.83 -23.38 16.64
CA SER A 312 23.49 -22.53 17.78
C SER A 312 24.57 -21.45 18.00
N LEU A 313 24.65 -20.54 17.04
CA LEU A 313 25.63 -19.46 16.98
C LEU A 313 25.14 -18.31 17.85
N LEU A 314 25.50 -18.42 19.13
CA LEU A 314 25.64 -17.28 20.03
C LEU A 314 27.13 -16.96 20.13
N THR A 315 27.75 -16.58 19.01
CA THR A 315 29.14 -16.11 19.00
C THR A 315 29.16 -14.59 18.85
N SER A 316 30.16 -13.92 19.42
CA SER A 316 30.28 -12.46 19.29
C SER A 316 31.00 -12.01 18.01
N ASP A 317 31.07 -12.87 16.98
CA ASP A 317 31.85 -12.67 15.76
C ASP A 317 31.03 -13.01 14.50
N ALA A 318 30.37 -12.00 13.95
CA ALA A 318 29.55 -12.14 12.74
C ALA A 318 30.33 -12.64 11.51
N ARG A 319 31.67 -12.50 11.47
CA ARG A 319 32.49 -13.05 10.38
C ARG A 319 32.63 -14.56 10.55
N ARG A 320 32.90 -15.05 11.76
CA ARG A 320 32.90 -16.49 12.07
C ARG A 320 31.55 -17.13 11.78
N GLU A 321 30.46 -16.47 12.12
CA GLU A 321 29.12 -16.98 11.83
C GLU A 321 28.86 -17.06 10.33
N TYR A 322 29.27 -16.05 9.56
CA TYR A 322 29.15 -16.06 8.12
C TYR A 322 29.97 -17.16 7.42
N GLU A 323 31.18 -17.47 7.90
CA GLU A 323 31.94 -18.63 7.41
C GLU A 323 31.23 -19.96 7.70
N LEU A 324 30.61 -20.11 8.88
CA LEU A 324 29.87 -21.33 9.24
C LEU A 324 28.58 -21.48 8.43
N VAL A 325 27.88 -20.37 8.15
CA VAL A 325 26.72 -20.34 7.24
C VAL A 325 27.12 -20.74 5.82
N LYS A 326 28.22 -20.19 5.28
CA LYS A 326 28.74 -20.61 3.96
C LYS A 326 29.14 -22.08 3.94
N GLY A 327 29.81 -22.57 4.99
CA GLY A 327 30.17 -23.99 5.13
C GLY A 327 28.95 -24.91 5.07
N ALA A 328 27.94 -24.65 5.90
CA ALA A 328 26.70 -25.42 5.92
C ALA A 328 25.96 -25.41 4.57
N LEU A 329 25.91 -24.27 3.88
CA LEU A 329 25.27 -24.15 2.55
C LEU A 329 26.06 -24.80 1.40
N THR A 330 27.36 -25.07 1.58
CA THR A 330 28.15 -25.89 0.64
C THR A 330 28.03 -27.40 0.90
N GLN A 331 27.74 -27.82 2.14
CA GLN A 331 27.56 -29.22 2.53
C GLN A 331 26.11 -29.68 2.32
N ARG A 332 25.59 -29.59 1.08
CA ARG A 332 24.19 -29.99 0.75
C ARG A 332 23.94 -31.47 1.11
N VAL A 333 22.88 -31.77 1.87
CA VAL A 333 22.50 -33.15 2.26
C VAL A 333 21.04 -33.51 1.96
N GLU A 334 20.11 -32.55 1.80
CA GLU A 334 18.67 -32.86 1.63
C GLU A 334 17.99 -32.12 0.47
N ASP A 335 16.93 -32.74 -0.05
CA ASP A 335 16.40 -32.52 -1.41
C ASP A 335 15.37 -31.39 -1.55
N ILE A 336 14.73 -30.91 -0.48
CA ILE A 336 13.67 -29.88 -0.59
C ILE A 336 13.80 -28.81 0.49
N GLY A 337 13.83 -27.54 0.09
CA GLY A 337 13.65 -26.38 0.97
C GLY A 337 12.25 -25.79 0.85
N GLU A 338 11.68 -25.30 1.94
CA GLU A 338 10.35 -24.66 1.96
C GLU A 338 10.44 -23.19 2.41
N VAL A 339 9.69 -22.31 1.73
CA VAL A 339 9.52 -20.90 2.11
C VAL A 339 8.04 -20.60 2.26
N ILE A 340 7.63 -20.05 3.40
CA ILE A 340 6.26 -19.63 3.68
C ILE A 340 6.21 -18.11 3.79
N LEU A 341 5.39 -17.49 2.96
CA LEU A 341 5.19 -16.04 2.91
C LEU A 341 3.74 -15.68 3.25
N GLY A 342 3.55 -14.78 4.21
CA GLY A 342 2.29 -14.09 4.44
C GLY A 342 2.44 -12.60 4.18
N PHE A 343 1.55 -12.02 3.38
CA PHE A 343 1.55 -10.59 3.05
C PHE A 343 0.45 -9.89 3.87
N ALA A 344 0.83 -9.01 4.79
CA ALA A 344 -0.07 -8.33 5.69
C ALA A 344 0.00 -6.80 5.59
N ASN A 345 -1.07 -6.14 5.99
CA ASN A 345 -1.12 -4.70 6.18
C ASN A 345 -0.88 -4.32 7.67
N ALA A 346 -0.74 -3.02 7.96
CA ALA A 346 -0.50 -2.53 9.34
C ALA A 346 -1.63 -2.85 10.35
N GLU A 347 -2.85 -3.17 9.91
CA GLU A 347 -3.93 -3.68 10.78
C GLU A 347 -3.74 -5.15 11.17
N GLY A 348 -2.81 -5.87 10.54
CA GLY A 348 -2.59 -7.30 10.77
C GLY A 348 -3.54 -8.18 9.97
N LEU A 349 -4.09 -7.66 8.86
CA LEU A 349 -4.90 -8.43 7.93
C LEU A 349 -4.00 -9.02 6.84
N LEU A 350 -4.06 -10.34 6.63
CA LEU A 350 -3.46 -11.02 5.48
C LEU A 350 -4.27 -10.72 4.22
N GLY A 351 -3.59 -10.37 3.13
CA GLY A 351 -4.21 -10.21 1.81
C GLY A 351 -4.76 -11.54 1.31
N TRP A 352 -5.96 -11.53 0.73
CA TRP A 352 -6.76 -12.74 0.41
C TRP A 352 -7.04 -13.69 1.61
N GLY A 353 -6.62 -13.36 2.84
CA GLY A 353 -6.58 -14.30 3.96
C GLY A 353 -5.59 -15.46 3.76
N CYS A 354 -4.59 -15.29 2.90
CA CYS A 354 -3.73 -16.39 2.45
C CYS A 354 -2.30 -16.32 3.02
N LEU A 355 -1.67 -17.49 3.14
CA LEU A 355 -0.21 -17.64 3.16
C LEU A 355 0.19 -18.55 2.00
N TRP A 356 1.29 -18.22 1.32
CA TRP A 356 1.81 -18.98 0.19
C TRP A 356 3.01 -19.81 0.62
N LYS A 357 2.92 -21.12 0.44
CA LYS A 357 3.96 -22.09 0.73
C LYS A 357 4.63 -22.53 -0.57
N PHE A 358 5.88 -22.16 -0.75
CA PHE A 358 6.71 -22.58 -1.88
C PHE A 358 7.58 -23.75 -1.46
N SER A 359 7.58 -24.82 -2.25
CA SER A 359 8.53 -25.94 -2.13
C SER A 359 9.54 -25.85 -3.29
N PHE A 360 10.83 -25.96 -2.98
CA PHE A 360 11.93 -25.90 -3.92
C PHE A 360 12.79 -27.15 -3.84
N ASP A 361 12.92 -27.88 -4.94
CA ASP A 361 13.86 -28.99 -5.07
C ASP A 361 15.31 -28.45 -5.13
N LEU A 362 16.20 -29.08 -4.37
CA LEU A 362 17.60 -28.70 -4.14
C LEU A 362 18.61 -29.75 -4.65
N GLY A 363 18.13 -30.92 -5.09
CA GLY A 363 18.96 -32.05 -5.48
C GLY A 363 19.30 -32.07 -6.97
N ASP A 364 20.41 -32.70 -7.35
CA ASP A 364 20.82 -32.92 -8.76
C ASP A 364 20.49 -34.35 -9.25
N ALA A 365 19.38 -34.93 -8.76
CA ALA A 365 18.89 -36.22 -9.24
C ALA A 365 18.20 -36.12 -10.61
N PHE A 366 18.59 -37.00 -11.54
CA PHE A 366 17.73 -37.50 -12.61
C PHE A 366 17.01 -38.75 -12.09
N SER A 367 15.75 -38.96 -12.44
CA SER A 367 15.07 -40.25 -12.22
C SER A 367 15.29 -41.17 -13.41
N GLU A 368 15.86 -42.35 -13.18
CA GLU A 368 16.05 -43.37 -14.23
C GLU A 368 14.71 -43.96 -14.70
N ASP A 369 13.68 -43.96 -13.84
CA ASP A 369 12.39 -44.65 -14.06
C ASP A 369 11.34 -43.87 -14.87
N GLY A 370 11.66 -42.70 -15.42
CA GLY A 370 10.77 -41.93 -16.31
C GLY A 370 9.50 -41.32 -15.69
N MET A 371 9.21 -41.57 -14.41
CA MET A 371 8.09 -40.97 -13.67
C MET A 371 8.34 -39.48 -13.35
N PRO A 372 7.29 -38.64 -13.23
CA PRO A 372 7.41 -37.26 -12.73
C PRO A 372 8.05 -37.18 -11.35
N THR A 373 9.27 -36.66 -11.28
CA THR A 373 9.96 -36.34 -10.01
C THR A 373 9.29 -35.18 -9.29
N LEU A 374 9.53 -35.07 -7.97
CA LEU A 374 9.08 -33.94 -7.15
C LEU A 374 9.51 -32.58 -7.75
N LYS A 375 10.68 -32.53 -8.41
CA LYS A 375 11.13 -31.44 -9.31
C LYS A 375 10.03 -30.89 -10.23
N GLN A 376 9.29 -31.74 -10.92
CA GLN A 376 8.27 -31.30 -11.89
C GLN A 376 7.07 -30.64 -11.21
N GLN A 377 6.90 -30.80 -9.89
CA GLN A 377 5.85 -30.18 -9.10
C GLN A 377 6.29 -28.89 -8.39
N CYS A 378 7.60 -28.70 -8.17
CA CYS A 378 8.11 -27.55 -7.44
C CYS A 378 8.00 -26.23 -8.23
N ALA A 379 7.95 -25.11 -7.50
CA ALA A 379 7.99 -23.79 -8.11
C ALA A 379 9.41 -23.49 -8.63
N PRO A 380 9.62 -23.06 -9.91
CA PRO A 380 10.96 -22.77 -10.40
C PRO A 380 11.61 -21.61 -9.64
N ALA A 381 12.85 -21.81 -9.16
CA ALA A 381 13.63 -20.84 -8.40
C ALA A 381 13.64 -19.43 -9.02
N SER A 382 13.92 -19.37 -10.32
CA SER A 382 13.97 -18.14 -11.12
C SER A 382 12.60 -17.48 -11.27
N LYS A 383 11.50 -18.26 -11.40
CA LYS A 383 10.13 -17.72 -11.41
C LYS A 383 9.77 -17.10 -10.06
N PHE A 384 10.07 -17.77 -8.94
CA PHE A 384 9.84 -17.22 -7.60
C PHE A 384 10.59 -15.90 -7.40
N TRP A 385 11.86 -15.84 -7.80
CA TRP A 385 12.64 -14.60 -7.66
C TRP A 385 12.13 -13.47 -8.54
N ALA A 386 11.80 -13.76 -9.81
CA ALA A 386 11.20 -12.79 -10.71
C ALA A 386 9.86 -12.25 -10.17
N LEU A 387 9.06 -13.10 -9.53
CA LEU A 387 7.84 -12.70 -8.82
C LEU A 387 8.14 -11.77 -7.63
N MET A 388 9.09 -12.12 -6.76
CA MET A 388 9.47 -11.28 -5.61
C MET A 388 10.00 -9.90 -6.03
N ALA A 389 10.67 -9.80 -7.19
CA ALA A 389 11.07 -8.53 -7.78
C ALA A 389 9.86 -7.76 -8.37
N ALA A 390 9.03 -8.43 -9.18
CA ALA A 390 7.89 -7.82 -9.87
C ALA A 390 6.77 -7.35 -8.91
N CYS A 391 6.57 -8.04 -7.78
CA CYS A 391 5.57 -7.64 -6.77
C CYS A 391 6.06 -6.55 -5.81
N GLY A 392 7.26 -5.98 -5.99
CA GLY A 392 7.81 -4.97 -5.10
C GLY A 392 8.15 -5.49 -3.68
N ALA A 393 8.32 -6.81 -3.53
CA ALA A 393 8.80 -7.40 -2.28
C ALA A 393 10.31 -7.17 -2.08
N LEU A 394 11.09 -7.09 -3.16
CA LEU A 394 12.52 -6.80 -3.14
C LEU A 394 12.82 -5.33 -3.46
N HIS A 395 14.02 -4.88 -3.07
CA HIS A 395 14.60 -3.56 -3.38
C HIS A 395 13.84 -2.32 -2.89
N HIS A 396 12.63 -2.46 -2.35
CA HIS A 396 11.74 -1.36 -2.01
C HIS A 396 11.71 -1.10 -0.49
N PRO A 397 12.11 0.09 0.01
CA PRO A 397 12.16 0.38 1.44
C PRO A 397 10.78 0.56 2.09
N GLY A 398 9.70 0.71 1.30
CA GLY A 398 8.33 0.67 1.82
C GLY A 398 7.80 -0.74 2.08
N THR A 399 8.57 -1.77 1.76
CA THR A 399 8.19 -3.19 1.92
C THR A 399 9.02 -3.83 3.03
N MET A 400 8.34 -4.16 4.13
CA MET A 400 8.94 -4.65 5.37
C MET A 400 8.96 -6.18 5.37
N TRP A 401 10.14 -6.78 5.52
CA TRP A 401 10.27 -8.22 5.75
C TRP A 401 10.51 -8.51 7.23
N LEU A 402 9.76 -9.45 7.78
CA LEU A 402 9.91 -9.95 9.15
C LEU A 402 10.55 -11.33 9.13
N SER A 403 11.44 -11.59 10.08
CA SER A 403 12.01 -12.91 10.37
C SER A 403 12.31 -13.07 11.86
N CYS A 404 12.66 -14.28 12.30
CA CYS A 404 13.11 -14.54 13.68
C CYS A 404 14.26 -15.56 13.64
N HIS A 405 15.47 -15.11 13.95
CA HIS A 405 16.73 -15.80 13.64
C HIS A 405 16.88 -16.10 12.13
N GLY A 406 16.42 -15.18 11.29
CA GLY A 406 16.29 -15.37 9.84
C GLY A 406 17.61 -15.48 9.08
N GLY A 407 18.75 -15.14 9.70
CA GLY A 407 20.05 -15.01 9.02
C GLY A 407 20.45 -16.20 8.15
N TYR A 408 20.18 -17.44 8.59
CA TYR A 408 20.47 -18.64 7.80
C TYR A 408 19.53 -18.80 6.59
N GLY A 409 18.22 -18.60 6.78
CA GLY A 409 17.22 -18.71 5.71
C GLY A 409 17.43 -17.67 4.61
N PHE A 410 17.74 -16.41 4.98
CA PHE A 410 18.03 -15.36 4.00
C PHE A 410 19.39 -15.59 3.30
N ALA A 411 20.40 -16.15 3.99
CA ALA A 411 21.64 -16.57 3.35
C ALA A 411 21.41 -17.70 2.32
N TRP A 412 20.55 -18.67 2.64
CA TRP A 412 20.13 -19.72 1.71
C TRP A 412 19.39 -19.11 0.51
N MET A 413 18.43 -18.19 0.71
CA MET A 413 17.73 -17.51 -0.39
C MET A 413 18.70 -16.75 -1.33
N ILE A 414 19.72 -16.08 -0.78
CA ILE A 414 20.76 -15.40 -1.58
C ILE A 414 21.62 -16.43 -2.33
N ASN A 415 22.05 -17.51 -1.69
CA ASN A 415 22.83 -18.58 -2.31
C ASN A 415 22.05 -19.25 -3.46
N PHE A 416 20.74 -19.41 -3.28
CA PHE A 416 19.82 -19.98 -4.26
C PHE A 416 19.58 -19.02 -5.46
N PHE A 417 19.48 -17.71 -5.21
CA PHE A 417 19.44 -16.69 -6.26
C PHE A 417 20.75 -16.60 -7.06
N LEU A 418 21.90 -16.70 -6.40
CA LEU A 418 23.22 -16.62 -7.04
C LEU A 418 23.57 -17.85 -7.87
N SER A 419 22.99 -19.02 -7.56
CA SER A 419 23.26 -20.31 -8.19
C SER A 419 23.35 -20.22 -9.73
N PRO A 420 24.46 -20.66 -10.37
CA PRO A 420 25.52 -21.51 -9.82
C PRO A 420 26.67 -20.76 -9.12
N LEU A 421 26.61 -19.42 -8.98
CA LEU A 421 27.61 -18.66 -8.23
C LEU A 421 27.46 -18.90 -6.71
N PRO A 422 28.57 -19.03 -5.96
CA PRO A 422 28.51 -19.14 -4.50
C PRO A 422 28.19 -17.79 -3.84
N LEU A 423 27.78 -17.84 -2.57
CA LEU A 423 27.73 -16.66 -1.70
C LEU A 423 29.02 -15.81 -1.74
N PRO A 424 28.92 -14.47 -1.54
CA PRO A 424 30.07 -13.57 -1.55
C PRO A 424 31.20 -14.01 -0.60
N LYS A 425 32.46 -13.82 -1.02
CA LYS A 425 33.60 -14.29 -0.24
C LYS A 425 33.74 -13.54 1.08
N LYS A 426 33.51 -12.22 1.10
CA LYS A 426 33.57 -11.38 2.31
C LYS A 426 32.18 -11.18 2.92
N LEU A 427 32.14 -11.02 4.24
CA LEU A 427 30.94 -10.58 4.97
C LEU A 427 30.42 -9.23 4.45
N ASP A 428 31.30 -8.28 4.18
CA ASP A 428 30.93 -6.90 3.83
C ASP A 428 30.17 -6.85 2.49
N ASP A 429 30.68 -7.58 1.49
CA ASP A 429 30.06 -7.76 0.18
C ASP A 429 28.65 -8.40 0.32
N TYR A 430 28.49 -9.38 1.22
CA TYR A 430 27.21 -10.04 1.52
C TYR A 430 26.22 -9.14 2.27
N VAL A 431 26.67 -8.36 3.24
CA VAL A 431 25.81 -7.42 3.99
C VAL A 431 25.27 -6.33 3.06
N GLN A 432 26.11 -5.80 2.16
CA GLN A 432 25.69 -4.87 1.11
C GLN A 432 24.65 -5.49 0.17
N MET A 433 24.91 -6.71 -0.33
CA MET A 433 23.97 -7.42 -1.19
C MET A 433 22.63 -7.66 -0.48
N ARG A 434 22.64 -8.20 0.73
CA ARG A 434 21.43 -8.43 1.55
C ARG A 434 20.64 -7.15 1.79
N ALA A 435 21.30 -6.03 2.08
CA ALA A 435 20.66 -4.73 2.27
C ALA A 435 20.08 -4.16 0.97
N ALA A 436 20.72 -4.38 -0.18
CA ALA A 436 20.19 -3.98 -1.48
C ALA A 436 18.95 -4.81 -1.90
N LEU A 437 18.89 -6.09 -1.50
CA LEU A 437 17.74 -6.97 -1.74
C LEU A 437 16.57 -6.67 -0.79
N TRP A 438 16.86 -6.50 0.50
CA TRP A 438 15.88 -6.21 1.55
C TRP A 438 16.31 -4.99 2.37
N PRO A 439 16.00 -3.76 1.91
CA PRO A 439 16.33 -2.53 2.64
C PRO A 439 15.60 -2.39 4.00
N SER A 440 14.54 -3.17 4.20
CA SER A 440 13.69 -3.16 5.40
C SER A 440 13.47 -4.58 5.93
N LEU A 441 14.58 -5.26 6.27
CA LEU A 441 14.58 -6.58 6.92
C LEU A 441 14.72 -6.45 8.44
N TYR A 442 13.70 -6.91 9.17
CA TYR A 442 13.57 -6.82 10.61
C TYR A 442 13.57 -8.23 11.23
N ASP A 443 14.61 -8.57 12.00
CA ASP A 443 14.60 -9.79 12.82
C ASP A 443 13.98 -9.49 14.19
N VAL A 444 12.80 -10.06 14.44
CA VAL A 444 11.97 -9.75 15.60
C VAL A 444 12.61 -10.22 16.91
N ALA A 445 13.46 -11.26 16.87
CA ALA A 445 14.23 -11.70 18.04
C ALA A 445 15.39 -10.74 18.34
N LEU A 446 16.06 -10.22 17.31
CA LEU A 446 17.09 -9.18 17.50
C LEU A 446 16.49 -7.86 17.99
N ILE A 447 15.28 -7.49 17.59
CA ILE A 447 14.63 -6.24 18.07
C ILE A 447 14.19 -6.40 19.51
N ALA A 448 13.47 -7.49 19.84
CA ALA A 448 12.97 -7.74 21.18
C ALA A 448 14.07 -7.75 22.25
N HIS A 449 15.30 -8.12 21.86
CA HIS A 449 16.50 -8.11 22.68
C HIS A 449 16.89 -6.71 23.23
N TRP A 450 16.40 -5.62 22.62
CA TRP A 450 16.68 -4.23 23.02
C TRP A 450 15.50 -3.58 23.78
N CYS A 451 14.35 -4.25 23.86
CA CYS A 451 13.18 -3.77 24.58
C CYS A 451 13.21 -4.25 26.04
N ALA A 452 13.34 -3.32 26.99
CA ALA A 452 13.58 -3.64 28.40
C ALA A 452 12.49 -4.51 29.05
N ASP A 453 11.23 -4.31 28.68
CA ASP A 453 10.08 -5.06 29.20
C ASP A 453 10.00 -6.52 28.68
N VAL A 454 10.81 -6.90 27.67
CA VAL A 454 10.74 -8.24 27.07
C VAL A 454 11.74 -9.17 27.76
N GLN A 455 11.22 -9.99 28.68
CA GLN A 455 11.96 -11.03 29.44
C GLN A 455 12.44 -12.24 28.59
N PHE A 456 12.78 -12.02 27.31
CA PHE A 456 13.25 -13.04 26.35
C PHE A 456 14.54 -13.76 26.80
N ARG A 457 15.31 -13.15 27.71
CA ARG A 457 16.52 -13.73 28.33
C ARG A 457 16.26 -14.46 29.67
N ALA A 458 15.01 -14.71 30.07
CA ALA A 458 14.72 -15.35 31.35
C ALA A 458 15.36 -16.76 31.47
N PRO A 459 15.86 -17.18 32.66
CA PRO A 459 16.46 -18.49 32.83
C PRO A 459 15.51 -19.63 32.43
N GLY A 460 15.91 -20.41 31.42
CA GLY A 460 15.12 -21.51 30.87
C GLY A 460 14.55 -21.24 29.46
N CYS A 461 14.46 -19.98 29.03
CA CYS A 461 14.14 -19.65 27.64
C CYS A 461 15.28 -20.12 26.70
N LYS A 462 14.92 -20.72 25.56
CA LYS A 462 15.89 -21.17 24.54
C LYS A 462 16.08 -20.13 23.43
N GLY A 463 15.60 -18.91 23.65
CA GLY A 463 15.68 -17.80 22.70
C GLY A 463 14.88 -18.03 21.41
N LYS A 464 13.88 -18.93 21.39
CA LYS A 464 13.11 -19.24 20.17
C LYS A 464 11.86 -18.37 20.05
N LEU A 465 11.27 -18.30 18.85
CA LEU A 465 10.05 -17.52 18.57
C LEU A 465 8.90 -17.80 19.55
N LEU A 466 8.78 -19.05 20.00
CA LEU A 466 7.78 -19.47 20.99
C LEU A 466 8.06 -18.91 22.40
N ASP A 467 9.33 -18.78 22.79
CA ASP A 467 9.73 -18.16 24.06
C ASP A 467 9.47 -16.65 24.01
N LEU A 468 9.75 -16.03 22.86
CA LEU A 468 9.42 -14.62 22.60
C LEU A 468 7.91 -14.37 22.67
N ALA A 469 7.10 -15.21 22.03
CA ALA A 469 5.64 -15.11 22.08
C ALA A 469 5.10 -15.18 23.51
N ARG A 470 5.60 -16.14 24.31
CA ARG A 470 5.27 -16.27 25.74
C ARG A 470 5.68 -15.02 26.51
N SER A 471 6.89 -14.51 26.31
CA SER A 471 7.38 -13.26 26.95
C SER A 471 6.59 -12.02 26.54
N LEU A 472 5.97 -11.99 25.36
CA LEU A 472 5.18 -10.86 24.85
C LEU A 472 3.68 -10.98 25.16
N THR A 473 3.27 -11.98 25.95
CA THR A 473 1.85 -12.34 26.20
C THR A 473 1.03 -12.49 24.91
N VAL A 474 1.63 -13.11 23.88
CA VAL A 474 0.93 -13.52 22.65
C VAL A 474 0.26 -14.88 22.92
N PRO A 475 -1.04 -15.06 22.62
CA PRO A 475 -1.71 -16.34 22.80
C PRO A 475 -1.10 -17.44 21.92
N VAL A 476 -0.65 -18.52 22.55
CA VAL A 476 -0.23 -19.79 21.94
C VAL A 476 -0.77 -20.93 22.80
N ALA A 477 -1.05 -22.10 22.23
CA ALA A 477 -1.45 -23.26 23.03
C ALA A 477 -0.31 -23.75 23.93
N GLU A 478 -0.66 -24.30 25.09
CA GLU A 478 0.30 -24.65 26.15
C GLU A 478 1.20 -25.83 25.77
N ASP A 479 0.65 -26.76 24.99
CA ASP A 479 1.28 -27.97 24.45
C ASP A 479 2.21 -27.71 23.24
N LEU A 480 2.14 -26.52 22.63
CA LEU A 480 3.05 -26.19 21.53
C LEU A 480 4.51 -26.18 21.99
N THR A 481 5.38 -26.77 21.17
CA THR A 481 6.82 -26.80 21.35
C THR A 481 7.52 -26.25 20.11
N SER A 482 8.77 -25.80 20.23
CA SER A 482 9.55 -25.32 19.09
C SER A 482 9.92 -26.42 18.07
N SER A 483 9.51 -27.67 18.31
CA SER A 483 9.65 -28.84 17.43
C SER A 483 8.31 -29.35 16.89
N SER A 484 7.17 -28.92 17.44
CA SER A 484 5.82 -29.27 16.95
C SER A 484 5.10 -28.10 16.26
N ILE A 485 5.62 -26.88 16.34
CA ILE A 485 5.09 -25.72 15.62
C ILE A 485 5.51 -25.74 14.14
N ASP A 486 4.54 -25.82 13.22
CA ASP A 486 4.77 -25.78 11.78
C ASP A 486 5.15 -24.37 11.26
N GLY A 487 5.58 -24.27 10.00
CA GLY A 487 6.06 -23.01 9.42
C GLY A 487 4.98 -21.96 9.16
N VAL A 488 3.72 -22.36 8.98
CA VAL A 488 2.57 -21.43 8.84
C VAL A 488 2.28 -20.81 10.20
N ASP A 489 2.26 -21.63 11.24
CA ASP A 489 2.10 -21.18 12.61
C ASP A 489 3.26 -20.29 13.08
N ARG A 490 4.51 -20.60 12.69
CA ARG A 490 5.66 -19.71 12.92
C ARG A 490 5.50 -18.38 12.18
N ALA A 491 5.13 -18.39 10.90
CA ALA A 491 4.91 -17.18 10.10
C ALA A 491 3.81 -16.27 10.71
N LEU A 492 2.68 -16.85 11.15
CA LEU A 492 1.62 -16.12 11.85
C LEU A 492 2.07 -15.59 13.22
N LEU A 493 2.78 -16.41 14.00
CA LEU A 493 3.25 -16.04 15.34
C LEU A 493 4.31 -14.93 15.29
N LEU A 494 5.15 -14.93 14.25
CA LEU A 494 6.15 -13.91 13.95
C LEU A 494 5.54 -12.51 13.82
N LEU A 495 4.50 -12.33 13.01
CA LEU A 495 3.84 -11.03 12.89
C LEU A 495 3.11 -10.63 14.20
N LYS A 496 2.54 -11.59 14.94
CA LYS A 496 1.93 -11.30 16.27
C LYS A 496 2.97 -10.81 17.28
N CYS A 497 4.16 -11.42 17.30
CA CYS A 497 5.27 -10.96 18.12
C CYS A 497 5.74 -9.57 17.69
N PHE A 498 5.94 -9.35 16.38
CA PHE A 498 6.33 -8.04 15.86
C PHE A 498 5.34 -6.94 16.25
N ARG A 499 4.04 -7.18 16.12
CA ARG A 499 2.98 -6.21 16.49
C ARG A 499 2.94 -5.87 17.98
N LYS A 500 3.35 -6.78 18.86
CA LYS A 500 3.55 -6.49 20.29
C LYS A 500 4.80 -5.64 20.49
N VAL A 501 5.93 -6.04 19.91
CA VAL A 501 7.23 -5.35 20.02
C VAL A 501 7.16 -3.91 19.45
N SER A 502 6.53 -3.72 18.29
CA SER A 502 6.35 -2.42 17.63
C SER A 502 5.35 -1.49 18.32
N ALA A 503 4.66 -1.98 19.36
CA ALA A 503 3.76 -1.20 20.20
C ALA A 503 4.40 -0.80 21.55
N LEU A 504 5.62 -1.28 21.84
CA LEU A 504 6.39 -0.86 23.02
C LEU A 504 7.01 0.53 22.80
N PRO A 505 7.06 1.41 23.82
CA PRO A 505 7.63 2.76 23.69
C PRO A 505 9.07 2.75 23.16
N GLU A 506 9.89 1.79 23.60
CA GLU A 506 11.32 1.66 23.28
C GLU A 506 11.55 1.48 21.78
N PHE A 507 10.61 0.86 21.05
CA PHE A 507 10.71 0.65 19.60
C PHE A 507 10.80 1.98 18.82
N SER A 508 10.21 3.05 19.35
CA SER A 508 10.32 4.41 18.80
C SER A 508 11.62 5.12 19.18
N CYS A 509 12.34 4.63 20.19
CA CYS A 509 13.63 5.15 20.65
C CYS A 509 14.83 4.43 20.04
N VAL A 510 14.63 3.24 19.44
CA VAL A 510 15.66 2.57 18.62
C VAL A 510 16.02 3.48 17.44
N GLN A 511 17.28 3.89 17.34
CA GLN A 511 17.80 4.52 16.13
C GLN A 511 18.03 3.43 15.08
N TRP A 512 17.02 3.25 14.23
CA TRP A 512 17.10 2.39 13.05
C TRP A 512 18.13 2.98 12.06
N PRO A 513 19.15 2.20 11.64
CA PRO A 513 20.21 2.66 10.74
C PRO A 513 19.79 2.73 9.27
#